data_AF-A0A673IJ55-F1
#
_entry.id   AF-A0A673IJ55-F1
#
_cell.length_a   1.000
_cell.length_b   1.000
_cell.length_c   1.000
_cell.angle_alpha   90.00
_cell.angle_beta   90.00
_cell.angle_gamma   90.00
#
_symmetry.space_group_name_H-M   'P 1'
#
loop_
_entity.id
_entity.type
_entity.pdbx_description
1 polymer ?
#
loop_
_entity_poly.entity_id
_entity_poly.type
_entity_poly.pdbx_seq_one_letter_code
_entity_poly.pdbx_strand_id
1 'polypeptide(L)'
;MATLFPHGILFDGILYRIIPGGYAVIGAAALTGAVTHTVSTAVICFELTGQISHILPMMVAVILANMVAQGLQPSLYDSIIQVKKLPYLPELGFGHIRCADITNASAVAPRM
;
A
#
# COMPACT_ATOMS: atom_id res chain seq x y z
N MET A 1 7.70 22.61 -4.05
CA MET A 1 7.12 22.96 -5.37
C MET A 1 6.55 24.38 -5.39
N ALA A 2 5.64 24.77 -4.48
CA ALA A 2 5.10 26.14 -4.45
C ALA A 2 6.15 27.25 -4.21
N THR A 3 7.28 26.93 -3.57
CA THR A 3 8.41 27.85 -3.35
C THR A 3 9.42 27.88 -4.51
N LEU A 4 9.40 26.88 -5.39
CA LEU A 4 10.36 26.72 -6.49
C LEU A 4 9.90 27.41 -7.78
N PHE A 5 8.58 27.53 -7.97
CA PHE A 5 7.96 28.24 -9.10
C PHE A 5 6.94 29.27 -8.59
N PRO A 6 7.39 30.46 -8.15
CA PRO A 6 6.51 31.50 -7.59
C PRO A 6 5.51 32.05 -8.62
N HIS A 7 5.85 32.00 -9.92
CA HIS A 7 4.99 32.40 -11.02
C HIS A 7 4.21 31.24 -11.67
N GLY A 8 4.22 30.03 -11.11
CA GLY A 8 3.52 28.87 -11.72
C GLY A 8 4.21 28.34 -12.98
N ILE A 9 3.56 27.39 -13.66
CA ILE A 9 4.08 26.77 -14.89
C ILE A 9 3.47 27.52 -16.08
N LEU A 10 4.33 28.01 -16.97
CA LEU A 10 3.90 28.72 -18.17
C LEU A 10 3.67 27.69 -19.27
N PHE A 11 2.41 27.51 -19.66
CA PHE A 11 2.03 26.60 -20.75
C PHE A 11 1.19 27.38 -21.75
N ASP A 12 1.71 27.52 -22.98
CA ASP A 12 1.05 28.18 -24.10
C ASP A 12 0.56 29.63 -23.82
N GLY A 13 1.38 30.41 -23.11
CA GLY A 13 1.06 31.81 -22.74
C GLY A 13 0.08 31.96 -21.58
N ILE A 14 -0.47 30.87 -21.03
CA ILE A 14 -1.32 30.86 -19.83
C ILE A 14 -0.50 30.42 -18.61
N LEU A 15 -0.67 31.16 -17.52
CA LEU A 15 0.04 30.94 -16.26
C LEU A 15 -0.77 29.98 -15.37
N TYR A 16 -0.33 28.73 -15.28
CA TYR A 16 -0.97 27.71 -14.44
C TYR A 16 -0.37 27.70 -13.04
N ARG A 17 -1.15 28.10 -12.05
CA ARG A 17 -0.75 28.06 -10.65
C ARG A 17 -0.90 26.65 -10.09
N ILE A 18 0.20 26.06 -9.61
CA ILE A 18 0.21 24.72 -9.03
C ILE A 18 -0.61 24.72 -7.74
N ILE A 19 -1.63 23.89 -7.66
CA ILE A 19 -2.43 23.67 -6.44
C ILE A 19 -1.75 22.57 -5.63
N PRO A 20 -1.08 22.88 -4.51
CA PRO A 20 -0.32 21.89 -3.74
C PRO A 20 -1.22 20.81 -3.10
N GLY A 21 -2.51 21.09 -2.91
CA GLY A 21 -3.46 20.17 -2.27
C GLY A 21 -3.58 18.82 -2.98
N GLY A 22 -3.71 18.82 -4.32
CA GLY A 22 -3.83 17.56 -5.09
C GLY A 22 -2.60 16.67 -4.94
N TYR A 23 -1.39 17.26 -4.97
CA TYR A 23 -0.14 16.54 -4.78
C TYR A 23 0.03 16.01 -3.36
N ALA A 24 -0.43 16.76 -2.35
CA ALA A 24 -0.38 16.32 -0.95
C ALA A 24 -1.25 15.07 -0.74
N VAL A 25 -2.47 15.05 -1.31
CA VAL A 25 -3.38 13.89 -1.21
C VAL A 25 -2.79 12.66 -1.91
N ILE A 26 -2.22 12.82 -3.10
CA ILE A 26 -1.57 11.72 -3.83
C ILE A 26 -0.41 11.12 -3.00
N GLY A 27 0.41 11.96 -2.37
CA GLY A 27 1.50 11.50 -1.50
C GLY A 27 1.00 10.74 -0.27
N ALA A 28 -0.05 11.25 0.38
CA ALA A 28 -0.66 10.59 1.54
C ALA A 28 -1.26 9.22 1.19
N ALA A 29 -1.94 9.12 0.03
CA ALA A 29 -2.49 7.87 -0.48
C ALA A 29 -1.38 6.87 -0.81
N ALA A 30 -0.32 7.30 -1.50
CA ALA A 30 0.81 6.46 -1.88
C ALA A 30 1.54 5.85 -0.67
N LEU A 31 1.80 6.65 0.36
CA LEU A 31 2.44 6.15 1.59
C LEU A 31 1.55 5.13 2.30
N THR A 32 0.26 5.42 2.43
CA THR A 32 -0.69 4.54 3.13
C THR A 32 -0.89 3.22 2.39
N GLY A 33 -0.96 3.26 1.06
CA GLY A 33 -0.97 2.06 0.22
C GLY A 33 0.30 1.24 0.40
N ALA A 34 1.46 1.90 0.37
CA ALA A 34 2.76 1.24 0.48
C ALA A 34 2.93 0.50 1.80
N VAL A 35 2.51 1.09 2.92
CA VAL A 35 2.63 0.48 4.25
C VAL A 35 1.70 -0.74 4.42
N THR A 36 0.52 -0.68 3.79
CA THR A 36 -0.50 -1.73 3.92
C THR A 36 -0.40 -2.80 2.83
N HIS A 37 0.40 -2.58 1.79
CA HIS A 37 0.45 -3.41 0.57
C HIS A 37 -0.92 -3.50 -0.13
N THR A 38 -1.69 -2.41 -0.13
CA THR A 38 -3.03 -2.38 -0.76
C THR A 38 -3.15 -1.25 -1.77
N VAL A 39 -3.84 -1.52 -2.89
CA VAL A 39 -4.13 -0.50 -3.93
C VAL A 39 -5.48 0.21 -3.65
N SER A 40 -6.32 -0.37 -2.78
CA SER A 40 -7.63 0.18 -2.40
C SER A 40 -7.54 1.54 -1.70
N THR A 41 -6.43 1.84 -1.04
CA THR A 41 -6.15 3.15 -0.42
C THR A 41 -6.23 4.30 -1.43
N ALA A 42 -5.81 4.09 -2.68
CA ALA A 42 -5.94 5.06 -3.76
C ALA A 42 -7.42 5.37 -4.04
N VAL A 43 -8.23 4.32 -4.16
CA VAL A 43 -9.67 4.41 -4.45
C VAL A 43 -10.40 5.10 -3.30
N ILE A 44 -10.08 4.77 -2.05
CA ILE A 44 -10.67 5.42 -0.86
C ILE A 44 -10.35 6.92 -0.84
N CYS A 45 -9.08 7.31 -1.04
CA CYS A 45 -8.70 8.73 -1.09
C CYS A 45 -9.36 9.47 -2.26
N PHE A 46 -9.51 8.81 -3.40
CA PHE A 46 -10.24 9.33 -4.55
C PHE A 46 -11.72 9.60 -4.21
N GLU A 47 -12.43 8.60 -3.68
CA GLU A 47 -13.84 8.72 -3.27
C GLU A 47 -14.04 9.87 -2.26
N LEU A 48 -13.12 10.00 -1.29
CA LEU A 48 -13.14 11.10 -0.31
C LEU A 48 -12.92 12.48 -0.92
N THR A 49 -12.21 12.58 -2.04
CA THR A 49 -11.92 13.85 -2.71
C THR A 49 -13.03 14.25 -3.70
N GLY A 50 -13.81 13.30 -4.21
CA GLY A 50 -14.98 13.56 -5.07
C GLY A 50 -14.66 14.16 -6.45
N GLN A 51 -13.39 14.14 -6.89
CA GLN A 51 -12.95 14.66 -8.20
C GLN A 51 -12.17 13.61 -9.00
N ILE A 52 -12.71 13.18 -10.15
CA ILE A 52 -12.21 12.06 -10.97
C ILE A 52 -11.00 12.40 -11.84
N SER A 53 -10.75 13.68 -12.10
CA SER A 53 -9.69 14.10 -13.03
C SER A 53 -8.27 13.73 -12.59
N HIS A 54 -8.04 13.43 -11.30
CA HIS A 54 -6.71 13.11 -10.75
C HIS A 54 -6.53 11.62 -10.40
N ILE A 55 -7.44 10.73 -10.84
CA ILE A 55 -7.41 9.31 -10.47
C ILE A 55 -6.22 8.55 -11.09
N LEU A 56 -5.89 8.87 -12.33
CA LEU A 56 -4.84 8.19 -13.10
C LEU A 56 -3.44 8.38 -12.47
N PRO A 57 -2.97 9.62 -12.18
CA PRO A 57 -1.68 9.80 -11.52
C PRO A 57 -1.65 9.26 -10.09
N MET A 58 -2.78 9.27 -9.37
CA MET A 58 -2.87 8.70 -8.02
C MET A 58 -2.65 7.18 -8.02
N MET A 59 -3.31 6.47 -8.94
CA MET A 59 -3.16 5.02 -9.09
C MET A 59 -1.72 4.63 -9.43
N VAL A 60 -1.08 5.35 -10.36
CA VAL A 60 0.32 5.10 -10.73
C VAL A 60 1.25 5.29 -9.52
N ALA A 61 1.07 6.37 -8.76
CA ALA A 61 1.88 6.64 -7.58
C ALA A 61 1.75 5.54 -6.51
N VAL A 62 0.52 5.07 -6.25
CA VAL A 62 0.25 4.03 -5.25
C VAL A 62 0.80 2.67 -5.69
N ILE A 63 0.66 2.31 -6.97
CA ILE A 63 1.21 1.05 -7.50
C ILE A 63 2.73 1.05 -7.40
N LEU A 64 3.40 2.13 -7.81
CA LEU A 64 4.86 2.24 -7.70
C LEU A 64 5.31 2.15 -6.24
N ALA A 65 4.62 2.83 -5.33
CA ALA A 65 4.94 2.78 -3.91
C ALA A 65 4.75 1.36 -3.33
N ASN A 66 3.67 0.67 -3.71
CA ASN A 66 3.42 -0.73 -3.31
C ASN A 66 4.48 -1.69 -3.86
N MET A 67 4.93 -1.51 -5.10
CA MET A 67 5.98 -2.35 -5.70
C MET A 67 7.31 -2.17 -4.96
N VAL A 68 7.67 -0.93 -4.62
CA VAL A 68 8.89 -0.64 -3.86
C VAL A 68 8.79 -1.18 -2.43
N ALA A 69 7.64 -1.02 -1.76
CA ALA A 69 7.44 -1.52 -0.40
C ALA A 69 7.56 -3.05 -0.31
N GLN A 70 6.93 -3.76 -1.27
CA GLN A 70 7.02 -5.23 -1.37
C GLN A 70 8.46 -5.74 -1.54
N GLY A 71 9.34 -4.96 -2.16
CA GLY A 71 10.75 -5.34 -2.33
C GLY A 71 11.62 -5.12 -1.09
N LEU A 72 11.19 -4.28 -0.15
CA LEU A 72 12.00 -3.87 1.00
C LEU A 72 11.58 -4.56 2.30
N GLN A 73 10.27 -4.70 2.54
CA GLN A 73 9.78 -5.14 3.85
C GLN A 73 8.43 -5.87 3.74
N PRO A 74 8.14 -6.82 4.66
CA PRO A 74 6.79 -7.37 4.80
C PRO A 74 5.80 -6.26 5.16
N SER A 75 4.54 -6.46 4.78
CA SER A 75 3.48 -5.49 5.06
C SER A 75 3.37 -5.21 6.57
N LEU A 76 2.82 -4.05 6.94
CA LEU A 76 2.64 -3.69 8.35
C LEU A 76 1.85 -4.76 9.12
N TYR A 77 0.85 -5.37 8.50
CA TYR A 77 0.03 -6.41 9.12
C TYR A 77 0.83 -7.70 9.37
N ASP A 78 1.60 -8.14 8.38
CA ASP A 78 2.46 -9.32 8.52
C ASP A 78 3.55 -9.10 9.58
N SER A 79 4.14 -7.90 9.59
CA SER A 79 5.11 -7.50 10.62
C SER A 79 4.54 -7.58 12.04
N ILE A 80 3.30 -7.11 12.26
CA ILE A 80 2.64 -7.18 13.57
C ILE A 80 2.35 -8.63 13.96
N ILE A 81 1.91 -9.46 13.02
CA ILE A 81 1.62 -10.89 13.26
C ILE A 81 2.88 -11.62 13.71
N GLN A 82 4.01 -11.39 13.04
CA GLN A 82 5.31 -11.97 13.39
C GLN A 82 5.76 -11.54 14.79
N VAL A 83 5.61 -10.26 15.14
CA VAL A 83 5.95 -9.74 16.47
C VAL A 83 5.06 -10.33 17.56
N LYS A 84 3.77 -10.53 17.29
CA LYS A 84 2.80 -11.10 18.24
C LYS A 84 2.86 -12.63 18.32
N LYS A 85 3.66 -13.31 17.48
CA LYS A 85 3.76 -14.77 17.40
C LYS A 85 2.39 -15.45 17.37
N LEU A 86 1.43 -14.83 16.68
CA LEU A 86 0.13 -15.45 16.52
C LEU A 86 0.29 -16.63 15.57
N PRO A 87 -0.31 -17.79 15.87
CA PRO A 87 -0.37 -18.90 14.92
C PRO A 87 -1.24 -18.47 13.73
N TYR A 88 -0.62 -17.80 12.77
CA TYR A 88 -1.22 -17.42 11.50
C TYR A 88 -0.83 -18.47 10.49
N LEU A 89 -1.83 -19.08 9.85
CA LEU A 89 -1.60 -20.00 8.74
C LEU A 89 -1.26 -19.11 7.53
N PRO A 90 0.00 -19.05 7.05
CA PRO A 90 0.28 -18.33 5.81
C PRO A 90 -0.60 -18.91 4.70
N GLU A 91 -1.00 -18.08 3.73
CA GLU A 91 -1.80 -18.56 2.61
C GLU A 91 -1.11 -19.78 1.99
N LEU A 92 -1.79 -20.92 2.02
CA LEU A 92 -1.32 -22.12 1.35
C LEU A 92 -1.25 -21.80 -0.14
N GLY A 93 -0.07 -21.43 -0.62
CA GLY A 93 0.25 -21.65 -2.03
C GLY A 93 -0.10 -23.11 -2.32
N PHE A 94 -0.78 -23.37 -3.45
CA PHE A 94 -1.29 -24.67 -3.93
C PHE A 94 -0.20 -25.75 -3.98
N GLY A 95 0.27 -26.18 -2.81
CA GLY A 95 1.57 -26.80 -2.59
C GLY A 95 1.53 -27.63 -1.32
N HIS A 96 0.77 -28.71 -1.40
CA HIS A 96 1.15 -29.99 -0.81
C HIS A 96 1.38 -30.08 0.71
N ILE A 97 0.55 -29.42 1.53
CA ILE A 97 0.46 -29.82 2.95
C ILE A 97 -0.41 -31.09 3.02
N ARG A 98 0.22 -32.25 3.22
CA ARG A 98 -0.49 -33.53 3.36
C ARG A 98 -1.10 -33.61 4.76
N CYS A 99 -2.32 -34.14 4.85
CA CYS A 99 -3.00 -34.40 6.13
C CYS A 99 -2.14 -35.23 7.11
N ALA A 100 -1.25 -36.08 6.58
CA ALA A 100 -0.30 -36.87 7.37
C ALA A 100 0.66 -36.01 8.24
N ASP A 101 1.06 -34.84 7.75
CA ASP A 101 1.97 -33.94 8.48
C ASP A 101 1.24 -33.24 9.65
N ILE A 102 -0.07 -33.02 9.52
CA ILE A 102 -0.92 -32.42 10.57
C ILE A 102 -1.13 -33.42 11.71
N THR A 103 -1.34 -34.70 11.40
CA THR A 103 -1.48 -35.75 12.43
C THR A 103 -0.20 -35.97 13.24
N ASN A 104 0.99 -35.91 12.63
CA ASN A 104 2.26 -36.05 13.34
C ASN A 104 2.56 -34.84 14.25
N ALA A 105 2.22 -33.63 13.80
CA ALA A 105 2.35 -32.42 14.62
C ALA A 105 1.42 -32.42 15.85
N SER A 106 0.23 -33.01 15.74
CA SER A 106 -0.71 -33.13 16.87
C SER A 106 -0.29 -34.14 17.95
N ALA A 107 0.61 -35.08 17.62
CA ALA A 107 1.16 -36.06 18.57
C ALA A 107 2.33 -35.51 19.41
N VAL A 108 2.92 -34.37 19.01
CA VAL A 108 4.05 -33.70 19.69
C VAL A 108 3.60 -32.38 20.35
N ALA A 109 2.35 -32.31 20.83
CA ALA A 109 1.93 -31.24 21.72
C ALA A 109 2.12 -31.72 23.18
N PRO A 110 3.12 -31.23 23.93
CA PRO A 110 3.18 -31.51 25.36
C PRO A 110 1.99 -30.83 26.05
N ARG A 111 1.23 -31.60 26.84
CA ARG A 111 0.24 -31.07 27.78
C ARG A 111 0.94 -30.13 28.75
N MET A 112 0.60 -28.84 28.71
CA MET A 112 0.68 -27.92 29.84
C MET A 112 -0.50 -26.96 29.77
#